data_AF-A0A5N8ZB46-F1
#
_entry.id   AF-A0A5N8ZB46-F1
#
_cell.length_a   1.000
_cell.length_b   1.000
_cell.length_c   1.000
_cell.angle_alpha   90.00
_cell.angle_beta   90.00
_cell.angle_gamma   90.00
#
_symmetry.space_group_name_H-M   'P 1'
#
loop_
_entity.id
_entity.type
_entity.pdbx_description
1 polymer ?
#
loop_
_entity_poly.entity_id
_entity_poly.type
_entity_poly.pdbx_seq_one_letter_code
_entity_poly.pdbx_strand_id
1 'polypeptide(L)'
;RFDKKPIFGKNTNFEEINKLINNKCDVLLSDSTNAMIYSKSFSETEIENTFEKVFKKNKKIIICTFASQISRIQMALNVAKRSNKKIVLLGTTLQKNLKISKNLRIIEDKDQVLLNKKNKKSLENENVVYFVTGSQGEEFSVLNRMSKGSYNNLSIEKDDIVLMSSSVIPGNEQKVFEVIHRIHGLGAEVNFSNIENKLHVSGHSNNSELGNVIRSLKPKYLIPIHGNFEMLKAHKEIGLSNGLKKENIFVLSNGDNLEITSREAKITDHENIIDEVVLRDNFAMNSEKKSNIYNENILSVIIKIKEIQDKNSIDIKLFDKSNNIKIINEVNNFILNHSMDEIFNTDEGWSEITKQFSKNLYKLILDKFKKKYLIKLLFIEK
;
A
#
# COMPACT_ATOMS: atom_id res chain seq x y z
N ARG A 1 -15.77 6.21 12.32
CA ARG A 1 -16.21 7.63 12.28
C ARG A 1 -17.70 7.73 12.60
N PHE A 2 -18.16 8.84 13.18
CA PHE A 2 -19.58 9.15 13.37
C PHE A 2 -19.96 10.38 12.54
N ASP A 3 -20.42 10.15 11.31
CA ASP A 3 -20.80 11.23 10.42
C ASP A 3 -22.22 11.70 10.71
N LYS A 4 -22.45 12.99 10.91
CA LYS A 4 -23.81 13.52 11.12
C LYS A 4 -24.76 13.29 9.94
N LYS A 5 -24.23 13.19 8.72
CA LYS A 5 -24.99 12.98 7.48
C LYS A 5 -24.24 11.96 6.61
N PRO A 6 -24.26 10.67 6.96
CA PRO A 6 -23.57 9.67 6.16
C PRO A 6 -24.27 9.53 4.80
N ILE A 7 -23.49 9.40 3.73
CA ILE A 7 -24.03 9.18 2.37
C ILE A 7 -24.73 7.82 2.28
N PHE A 8 -24.19 6.81 2.96
CA PHE A 8 -24.74 5.46 3.02
C PHE A 8 -24.94 5.01 4.45
N GLY A 9 -26.02 4.25 4.68
CA GLY A 9 -26.30 3.64 5.98
C GLY A 9 -26.66 4.65 7.07
N LYS A 10 -26.49 4.23 8.32
CA LYS A 10 -26.73 5.03 9.52
C LYS A 10 -25.50 4.99 10.40
N ASN A 11 -25.37 5.96 11.31
CA ASN A 11 -24.35 5.87 12.36
C ASN A 11 -24.59 4.65 13.26
N THR A 12 -23.52 4.21 13.91
CA THR A 12 -23.56 3.21 14.96
C THR A 12 -24.58 3.57 16.04
N ASN A 13 -25.47 2.61 16.33
CA ASN A 13 -26.45 2.74 17.41
C ASN A 13 -25.88 2.17 18.71
N PHE A 14 -25.26 3.02 19.52
CA PHE A 14 -24.66 2.59 20.79
C PHE A 14 -25.69 2.06 21.80
N GLU A 15 -26.93 2.55 21.78
CA GLU A 15 -27.97 2.06 22.67
C GLU A 15 -28.32 0.59 22.38
N GLU A 16 -28.45 0.25 21.10
CA GLU A 16 -28.72 -1.11 20.65
C GLU A 16 -27.55 -2.06 20.94
N ILE A 17 -26.31 -1.59 20.71
CA ILE A 17 -25.12 -2.35 21.10
C ILE A 17 -25.11 -2.60 22.61
N ASN A 18 -25.36 -1.57 23.42
CA ASN A 18 -25.39 -1.68 24.88
C ASN A 18 -26.48 -2.64 25.36
N LYS A 19 -27.64 -2.68 24.71
CA LYS A 19 -28.68 -3.69 24.99
C LYS A 19 -28.18 -5.10 24.67
N LEU A 20 -27.55 -5.31 23.52
CA LEU A 20 -27.05 -6.62 23.09
C LEU A 20 -25.96 -7.16 24.02
N ILE A 21 -25.09 -6.30 24.55
CA ILE A 21 -24.01 -6.70 25.47
C ILE A 21 -24.41 -6.62 26.95
N ASN A 22 -25.70 -6.40 27.26
CA ASN A 22 -26.20 -6.21 28.63
C ASN A 22 -25.41 -5.13 29.42
N ASN A 23 -25.09 -4.02 28.76
CA ASN A 23 -24.27 -2.92 29.27
C ASN A 23 -22.87 -3.33 29.77
N LYS A 24 -22.36 -4.48 29.33
CA LYS A 24 -21.06 -5.01 29.74
C LYS A 24 -20.17 -5.25 28.53
N CYS A 25 -19.19 -4.35 28.33
CA CYS A 25 -18.11 -4.55 27.37
C CYS A 25 -16.86 -5.02 28.10
N ASP A 26 -16.49 -6.30 27.99
CA ASP A 26 -15.28 -6.82 28.63
C ASP A 26 -14.01 -6.32 27.92
N VAL A 27 -14.00 -6.30 26.59
CA VAL A 27 -12.85 -5.88 25.78
C VAL A 27 -13.32 -5.03 24.61
N LEU A 28 -12.67 -3.88 24.41
CA LEU A 28 -12.82 -3.04 23.23
C LEU A 28 -11.51 -3.02 22.43
N LEU A 29 -11.55 -3.61 21.23
CA LEU A 29 -10.54 -3.44 20.19
C LEU A 29 -10.93 -2.22 19.35
N SER A 30 -10.11 -1.17 19.33
CA SER A 30 -10.52 0.12 18.74
C SER A 30 -9.51 0.70 17.77
N ASP A 31 -10.00 1.12 16.59
CA ASP A 31 -9.22 1.78 15.53
C ASP A 31 -8.57 3.08 16.04
N SER A 32 -7.26 3.20 15.87
CA SER A 32 -6.43 4.28 16.42
C SER A 32 -5.94 5.26 15.36
N THR A 33 -6.27 5.04 14.08
CA THR A 33 -5.68 5.75 12.93
C THR A 33 -5.64 7.27 13.08
N ASN A 34 -6.71 7.85 13.65
CA ASN A 34 -6.86 9.30 13.87
C ASN A 34 -6.84 9.70 15.35
N ALA A 35 -6.29 8.88 16.25
CA ALA A 35 -6.24 9.19 17.68
C ALA A 35 -5.49 10.49 18.01
N MET A 36 -4.54 10.89 17.16
CA MET A 36 -3.78 12.15 17.29
C MET A 36 -4.49 13.36 16.66
N ILE A 37 -5.65 13.16 16.02
CA ILE A 37 -6.40 14.24 15.36
C ILE A 37 -7.41 14.83 16.34
N TYR A 38 -7.17 16.06 16.78
CA TYR A 38 -8.04 16.80 17.70
C TYR A 38 -9.06 17.69 16.99
N SER A 39 -8.87 17.93 15.69
CA SER A 39 -9.79 18.72 14.90
C SER A 39 -11.12 17.98 14.69
N LYS A 40 -12.20 18.76 14.59
CA LYS A 40 -13.53 18.22 14.36
C LYS A 40 -13.61 17.58 12.98
N SER A 41 -14.17 16.37 12.91
CA SER A 41 -14.50 15.69 11.66
C SER A 41 -15.65 16.44 10.96
N PHE A 42 -15.45 16.78 9.68
CA PHE A 42 -16.50 17.32 8.82
C PHE A 42 -17.40 16.19 8.32
N SER A 43 -18.63 16.51 7.92
CA SER A 43 -19.48 15.50 7.27
C SER A 43 -18.92 15.20 5.88
N GLU A 44 -19.00 13.94 5.44
CA GLU A 44 -18.65 13.60 4.06
C GLU A 44 -19.44 14.45 3.07
N THR A 45 -20.72 14.73 3.35
CA THR A 45 -21.60 15.55 2.49
C THR A 45 -21.04 16.92 2.13
N GLU A 46 -20.14 17.49 2.93
CA GLU A 46 -19.51 18.77 2.64
C GLU A 46 -18.64 18.75 1.37
N ILE A 47 -18.18 17.57 0.93
CA ILE A 47 -17.46 17.42 -0.35
C ILE A 47 -18.38 17.75 -1.55
N GLU A 48 -19.71 17.58 -1.46
CA GLU A 48 -20.62 17.98 -2.55
C GLU A 48 -20.51 19.48 -2.84
N ASN A 49 -20.37 20.32 -1.81
CA ASN A 49 -20.25 21.77 -1.98
C ASN A 49 -19.00 22.15 -2.80
N THR A 50 -17.91 21.41 -2.60
CA THR A 50 -16.67 21.63 -3.36
C THR A 50 -16.82 21.14 -4.79
N PHE A 51 -17.42 19.97 -4.98
CA PHE A 51 -17.74 19.48 -6.32
C PHE A 51 -18.65 20.46 -7.07
N GLU A 52 -19.66 21.06 -6.41
CA GLU A 52 -20.53 22.05 -7.04
C GLU A 52 -19.77 23.29 -7.52
N LYS A 53 -18.84 23.80 -6.69
CA LYS A 53 -18.00 24.93 -7.07
C LYS A 53 -17.11 24.59 -8.26
N VAL A 54 -16.47 23.43 -8.24
CA VAL A 54 -15.54 23.02 -9.31
C VAL A 54 -16.29 22.66 -10.59
N PHE A 55 -17.45 22.00 -10.50
CA PHE A 55 -18.21 21.56 -11.67
C PHE A 55 -18.85 22.74 -12.40
N LYS A 56 -19.02 23.91 -11.79
CA LYS A 56 -19.41 25.13 -12.52
C LYS A 56 -18.32 25.64 -13.48
N LYS A 57 -17.07 25.23 -13.31
CA LYS A 57 -15.97 25.62 -14.21
C LYS A 57 -16.10 24.89 -15.55
N ASN A 58 -15.89 25.62 -16.64
CA ASN A 58 -15.86 25.06 -18.00
C ASN A 58 -14.45 24.54 -18.35
N LYS A 59 -13.94 23.61 -17.53
CA LYS A 59 -12.61 22.99 -17.66
C LYS A 59 -12.76 21.47 -17.53
N LYS A 60 -11.81 20.71 -18.07
CA LYS A 60 -11.74 19.25 -17.83
C LYS A 60 -11.44 19.03 -16.35
N ILE A 61 -12.23 18.17 -15.71
CA ILE A 61 -12.07 17.89 -14.28
C ILE A 61 -11.71 16.42 -14.12
N ILE A 62 -10.61 16.16 -13.41
CA ILE A 62 -10.10 14.85 -13.09
C ILE A 62 -10.14 14.70 -11.56
N ILE A 63 -10.87 13.73 -11.05
CA ILE A 63 -10.95 13.43 -9.62
C ILE A 63 -10.20 12.14 -9.36
N CYS A 64 -9.10 12.24 -8.60
CA CYS A 64 -8.35 11.09 -8.17
C CYS A 64 -8.77 10.68 -6.75
N THR A 65 -9.15 9.41 -6.57
CA THR A 65 -9.56 8.87 -5.28
C THR A 65 -9.25 7.37 -5.21
N PHE A 66 -9.31 6.80 -4.00
CA PHE A 66 -9.31 5.34 -3.84
C PHE A 66 -10.54 4.73 -4.51
N ALA A 67 -10.34 3.60 -5.19
CA ALA A 67 -11.42 2.87 -5.87
C ALA A 67 -12.51 2.36 -4.91
N SER A 68 -12.20 2.18 -3.63
CA SER A 68 -13.12 1.76 -2.57
C SER A 68 -14.00 2.90 -2.03
N GLN A 69 -13.73 4.16 -2.37
CA GLN A 69 -14.51 5.31 -1.93
C GLN A 69 -15.80 5.45 -2.76
N ILE A 70 -16.72 4.49 -2.60
CA ILE A 70 -18.01 4.46 -3.28
C ILE A 70 -18.86 5.69 -2.96
N SER A 71 -18.79 6.20 -1.71
CA SER A 71 -19.54 7.38 -1.31
C SER A 71 -19.13 8.60 -2.11
N ARG A 72 -17.83 8.76 -2.38
CA ARG A 72 -17.30 9.85 -3.22
C ARG A 72 -17.85 9.81 -4.65
N ILE A 73 -18.02 8.62 -5.21
CA ILE A 73 -18.61 8.44 -6.55
C ILE A 73 -20.08 8.86 -6.50
N GLN A 74 -20.85 8.40 -5.52
CA GLN A 74 -22.27 8.77 -5.38
C GLN A 74 -22.45 10.30 -5.24
N MET A 75 -21.64 10.93 -4.40
CA MET A 75 -21.65 12.38 -4.23
C MET A 75 -21.38 13.13 -5.54
N ALA A 76 -20.41 12.67 -6.32
CA ALA A 76 -20.15 13.27 -7.62
C ALA A 76 -21.30 13.05 -8.60
N LEU A 77 -21.95 11.88 -8.61
CA LEU A 77 -23.14 11.64 -9.43
C LEU A 77 -24.27 12.61 -9.07
N ASN A 78 -24.51 12.81 -7.77
CA ASN A 78 -25.51 13.77 -7.27
C ASN A 78 -25.24 15.19 -7.79
N VAL A 79 -23.98 15.64 -7.72
CA VAL A 79 -23.57 16.98 -8.17
C VAL A 79 -23.53 17.09 -9.70
N ALA A 80 -23.10 16.05 -10.39
CA ALA A 80 -23.04 16.01 -11.86
C ALA A 80 -24.43 16.20 -12.47
N LYS A 81 -25.46 15.58 -11.88
CA LYS A 81 -26.87 15.83 -12.24
C LYS A 81 -27.21 17.32 -12.19
N ARG A 82 -26.95 17.98 -11.06
CA ARG A 82 -27.26 19.40 -10.85
C ARG A 82 -26.43 20.34 -11.75
N SER A 83 -25.25 19.89 -12.15
CA SER A 83 -24.29 20.68 -12.93
C SER A 83 -24.30 20.37 -14.42
N ASN A 84 -25.27 19.56 -14.89
CA ASN A 84 -25.34 19.05 -16.27
C ASN A 84 -24.01 18.47 -16.77
N LYS A 85 -23.31 17.73 -15.90
CA LYS A 85 -22.08 17.03 -16.23
C LYS A 85 -22.30 15.53 -16.32
N LYS A 86 -21.40 14.87 -17.04
CA LYS A 86 -21.36 13.42 -17.14
C LYS A 86 -20.10 12.88 -16.45
N ILE A 87 -20.16 11.67 -15.94
CA ILE A 87 -19.06 11.04 -15.19
C ILE A 87 -18.52 9.84 -15.96
N VAL A 88 -17.19 9.78 -16.09
CA VAL A 88 -16.48 8.63 -16.64
C VAL A 88 -15.56 8.05 -15.58
N LEU A 89 -15.65 6.74 -15.39
CA LEU A 89 -14.85 5.99 -14.43
C LEU A 89 -13.70 5.26 -15.13
N LEU A 90 -12.47 5.65 -14.81
CA LEU A 90 -11.25 5.13 -15.42
C LEU A 90 -10.42 4.35 -14.38
N GLY A 91 -10.19 3.07 -14.68
CA GLY A 91 -9.40 2.16 -13.85
C GLY A 91 -10.14 0.85 -13.61
N THR A 92 -9.43 -0.26 -13.72
CA THR A 92 -10.01 -1.62 -13.62
C THR A 92 -10.66 -1.86 -12.27
N THR A 93 -9.98 -1.52 -11.17
CA THR A 93 -10.51 -1.66 -9.81
C THR A 93 -11.73 -0.78 -9.59
N LEU A 94 -11.72 0.44 -10.12
CA LEU A 94 -12.83 1.38 -9.97
C LEU A 94 -14.07 0.88 -10.72
N GLN A 95 -13.91 0.37 -11.96
CA GLN A 95 -14.99 -0.25 -12.73
C GLN A 95 -15.52 -1.53 -12.07
N LYS A 96 -14.64 -2.37 -11.52
CA LYS A 96 -15.03 -3.56 -10.75
C LYS A 96 -15.90 -3.17 -9.55
N ASN A 97 -15.44 -2.20 -8.75
CA ASN A 97 -16.13 -1.74 -7.55
C ASN A 97 -17.47 -1.09 -7.88
N LEU A 98 -17.55 -0.32 -8.96
CA LEU A 98 -18.83 0.21 -9.47
C LEU A 98 -19.80 -0.93 -9.82
N LYS A 99 -19.35 -1.93 -10.58
CA LYS A 99 -20.20 -3.06 -11.00
C LYS A 99 -20.79 -3.77 -9.78
N ILE A 100 -19.95 -4.06 -8.79
CA ILE A 100 -20.39 -4.67 -7.52
C ILE A 100 -21.40 -3.75 -6.80
N SER A 101 -21.10 -2.46 -6.69
CA SER A 101 -21.95 -1.49 -6.00
C SER A 101 -23.32 -1.31 -6.69
N LYS A 102 -23.36 -1.33 -8.03
CA LYS A 102 -24.63 -1.30 -8.79
C LYS A 102 -25.44 -2.59 -8.58
N ASN A 103 -24.79 -3.76 -8.60
CA ASN A 103 -25.46 -5.03 -8.34
C ASN A 103 -26.06 -5.11 -6.93
N LEU A 104 -25.37 -4.56 -5.94
CA LEU A 104 -25.84 -4.45 -4.56
C LEU A 104 -26.80 -3.28 -4.32
N ARG A 105 -27.13 -2.49 -5.35
CA ARG A 105 -27.99 -1.29 -5.28
C ARG A 105 -27.50 -0.25 -4.26
N ILE A 106 -26.18 -0.16 -4.06
CA ILE A 106 -25.54 0.84 -3.20
C ILE A 106 -25.42 2.19 -3.94
N ILE A 107 -25.06 2.14 -5.23
CA ILE A 107 -25.00 3.33 -6.09
C ILE A 107 -26.31 3.49 -6.84
N GLU A 108 -26.84 4.72 -6.83
CA GLU A 108 -27.97 5.15 -7.64
C GLU A 108 -27.51 6.14 -8.72
N ASP A 109 -27.86 5.83 -9.97
CA ASP A 109 -27.60 6.66 -11.16
C ASP A 109 -28.88 6.80 -11.98
N LYS A 110 -29.90 7.39 -11.37
CA LYS A 110 -31.26 7.47 -11.93
C LYS A 110 -31.31 8.26 -13.25
N ASP A 111 -30.47 9.27 -13.37
CA ASP A 111 -30.42 10.18 -14.52
C ASP A 111 -29.36 9.76 -15.57
N GLN A 112 -28.79 8.56 -15.43
CA GLN A 112 -27.80 7.99 -16.35
C GLN A 112 -26.67 8.99 -16.67
N VAL A 113 -26.12 9.61 -15.63
CA VAL A 113 -25.00 10.56 -15.75
C VAL A 113 -23.67 9.83 -15.87
N LEU A 114 -23.62 8.53 -15.54
CA LEU A 114 -22.43 7.71 -15.69
C LEU A 114 -22.30 7.15 -17.11
N LEU A 115 -21.24 7.55 -17.80
CA LEU A 115 -20.96 7.10 -19.16
C LEU A 115 -20.16 5.80 -19.15
N ASN A 116 -20.47 4.93 -20.10
CA ASN A 116 -19.65 3.77 -20.39
C ASN A 116 -18.53 4.15 -21.36
N LYS A 117 -17.29 3.72 -21.07
CA LYS A 117 -16.07 4.05 -21.83
C LYS A 117 -16.14 3.71 -23.33
N LYS A 118 -17.08 2.84 -23.74
CA LYS A 118 -17.28 2.43 -25.13
C LYS A 118 -17.89 3.52 -26.04
N ASN A 119 -18.48 4.58 -25.48
CA ASN A 119 -19.15 5.62 -26.28
C ASN A 119 -18.23 6.82 -26.58
N LYS A 120 -17.21 6.61 -27.44
CA LYS A 120 -16.21 7.65 -27.79
C LYS A 120 -16.84 8.97 -28.28
N LYS A 121 -17.89 8.91 -29.10
CA LYS A 121 -18.62 10.08 -29.62
C LYS A 121 -19.31 10.94 -28.55
N SER A 122 -19.63 10.38 -27.38
CA SER A 122 -20.23 11.15 -26.27
C SER A 122 -19.22 12.01 -25.52
N LEU A 123 -17.92 11.68 -25.58
CA LEU A 123 -16.90 12.35 -24.78
C LEU A 123 -16.41 13.68 -25.37
N GLU A 124 -16.59 13.88 -26.68
CA GLU A 124 -16.06 15.05 -27.41
C GLU A 124 -16.98 16.29 -27.32
N ASN A 125 -18.27 16.10 -27.00
CA ASN A 125 -19.27 17.17 -26.91
C ASN A 125 -19.83 17.39 -25.49
N GLU A 126 -19.43 16.57 -24.51
CA GLU A 126 -20.02 16.59 -23.17
C GLU A 126 -19.05 17.19 -22.12
N ASN A 127 -19.61 17.93 -21.18
CA ASN A 127 -18.91 18.43 -20.00
C ASN A 127 -18.62 17.27 -19.02
N VAL A 128 -17.56 16.52 -19.29
CA VAL A 128 -17.21 15.28 -18.58
C VAL A 128 -16.30 15.52 -17.37
N VAL A 129 -16.58 14.78 -16.29
CA VAL A 129 -15.71 14.62 -15.12
C VAL A 129 -15.13 13.19 -15.12
N TYR A 130 -13.81 13.09 -15.03
CA TYR A 130 -13.10 11.81 -15.03
C TYR A 130 -12.74 11.41 -13.61
N PHE A 131 -13.23 10.27 -13.16
CA PHE A 131 -12.76 9.62 -11.94
C PHE A 131 -11.63 8.65 -12.28
N VAL A 132 -10.50 8.80 -11.61
CA VAL A 132 -9.29 8.02 -11.89
C VAL A 132 -8.72 7.40 -10.61
N THR A 133 -8.08 6.24 -10.74
CA THR A 133 -7.21 5.70 -9.69
C THR A 133 -5.82 6.34 -9.76
N GLY A 134 -5.02 6.18 -8.69
CA GLY A 134 -3.65 6.67 -8.64
C GLY A 134 -3.35 7.68 -7.55
N SER A 135 -4.19 7.73 -6.51
CA SER A 135 -4.08 8.69 -5.42
C SER A 135 -2.78 8.56 -4.62
N GLN A 136 -2.11 7.40 -4.70
CA GLN A 136 -0.88 7.11 -3.97
C GLN A 136 0.35 7.10 -4.90
N GLY A 137 0.21 7.60 -6.13
CA GLY A 137 1.30 7.65 -7.10
C GLY A 137 1.69 6.29 -7.67
N GLU A 138 0.80 5.30 -7.63
CA GLU A 138 1.09 3.95 -8.11
C GLU A 138 1.49 3.96 -9.59
N GLU A 139 2.53 3.20 -9.96
CA GLU A 139 3.18 3.27 -11.27
C GLU A 139 2.21 3.06 -12.45
N PHE A 140 1.37 2.03 -12.35
CA PHE A 140 0.42 1.63 -13.40
C PHE A 140 -0.96 2.27 -13.25
N SER A 141 -1.13 3.18 -12.29
CA SER A 141 -2.41 3.86 -12.08
C SER A 141 -2.79 4.77 -13.25
N VAL A 142 -4.08 5.07 -13.35
CA VAL A 142 -4.60 5.92 -14.43
C VAL A 142 -4.03 7.33 -14.33
N LEU A 143 -4.02 7.95 -13.15
CA LEU A 143 -3.50 9.31 -12.97
C LEU A 143 -2.02 9.39 -13.38
N ASN A 144 -1.21 8.42 -12.94
CA ASN A 144 0.21 8.40 -13.27
C ASN A 144 0.45 8.27 -14.77
N ARG A 145 -0.26 7.35 -15.44
CA ARG A 145 -0.19 7.21 -16.90
C ARG A 145 -0.68 8.45 -17.65
N MET A 146 -1.74 9.10 -17.19
CA MET A 146 -2.21 10.37 -17.75
C MET A 146 -1.16 11.49 -17.60
N SER A 147 -0.47 11.57 -16.45
CA SER A 147 0.63 12.54 -16.22
C SER A 147 1.83 12.31 -17.15
N LYS A 148 1.95 11.11 -17.73
CA LYS A 148 2.98 10.72 -18.71
C LYS A 148 2.46 10.74 -20.15
N GLY A 149 1.21 11.14 -20.39
CA GLY A 149 0.58 11.11 -21.72
C GLY A 149 0.32 9.71 -22.30
N SER A 150 0.36 8.65 -21.49
CA SER A 150 0.34 7.24 -21.96
C SER A 150 -0.96 6.48 -21.69
N TYR A 151 -2.08 7.19 -21.48
CA TYR A 151 -3.36 6.57 -21.14
C TYR A 151 -4.42 6.72 -22.25
N ASN A 152 -4.51 5.74 -23.17
CA ASN A 152 -5.63 5.59 -24.13
C ASN A 152 -6.08 6.89 -24.84
N ASN A 153 -5.13 7.73 -25.28
CA ASN A 153 -5.35 9.04 -25.92
C ASN A 153 -6.03 10.11 -25.04
N LEU A 154 -6.15 9.87 -23.73
CA LEU A 154 -6.53 10.88 -22.75
C LEU A 154 -5.27 11.36 -22.02
N SER A 155 -4.95 12.63 -22.19
CA SER A 155 -3.86 13.32 -21.50
C SER A 155 -4.39 14.43 -20.60
N ILE A 156 -3.58 14.79 -19.61
CA ILE A 156 -3.76 16.03 -18.86
C ILE A 156 -3.19 17.16 -19.72
N GLU A 157 -3.97 18.22 -19.86
CA GLU A 157 -3.65 19.39 -20.66
C GLU A 157 -3.55 20.64 -19.78
N LYS A 158 -3.03 21.71 -20.37
CA LYS A 158 -2.98 23.02 -19.70
C LYS A 158 -4.38 23.42 -19.26
N ASP A 159 -4.48 24.04 -18.08
CA ASP A 159 -5.73 24.53 -17.48
C ASP A 159 -6.71 23.46 -16.98
N ASP A 160 -6.44 22.16 -17.17
CA ASP A 160 -7.21 21.07 -16.56
C ASP A 160 -7.16 21.18 -15.03
N ILE A 161 -8.21 20.68 -14.35
CA ILE A 161 -8.30 20.67 -12.89
C ILE A 161 -8.22 19.23 -12.39
N VAL A 162 -7.21 18.95 -11.57
CA VAL A 162 -7.02 17.66 -10.90
C VAL A 162 -7.35 17.81 -9.42
N LEU A 163 -8.38 17.12 -8.95
CA LEU A 163 -8.78 17.06 -7.55
C LEU A 163 -8.20 15.80 -6.90
N MET A 164 -7.27 15.97 -5.97
CA MET A 164 -6.71 14.90 -5.16
C MET A 164 -7.63 14.64 -3.96
N SER A 165 -8.58 13.74 -4.16
CA SER A 165 -9.72 13.50 -3.27
C SER A 165 -9.43 12.37 -2.27
N SER A 166 -8.21 12.32 -1.75
CA SER A 166 -7.68 11.26 -0.88
C SER A 166 -6.53 11.80 -0.02
N SER A 167 -6.32 11.23 1.15
CA SER A 167 -5.08 11.42 1.91
C SER A 167 -3.93 10.64 1.29
N VAL A 168 -2.71 11.15 1.45
CA VAL A 168 -1.48 10.41 1.15
C VAL A 168 -1.22 9.45 2.31
N ILE A 169 -0.99 8.19 1.99
CA ILE A 169 -0.62 7.17 2.97
C ILE A 169 0.87 7.39 3.31
N PRO A 170 1.24 7.39 4.61
CA PRO A 170 2.63 7.50 5.02
C PRO A 170 3.56 6.56 4.26
N GLY A 171 4.65 7.10 3.71
CA GLY A 171 5.63 6.38 2.88
C GLY A 171 5.38 6.45 1.36
N ASN A 172 4.26 7.03 0.91
CA ASN A 172 3.98 7.25 -0.52
C ASN A 172 4.13 8.72 -0.96
N GLU A 173 4.56 9.61 -0.08
CA GLU A 173 4.68 11.06 -0.33
C GLU A 173 5.48 11.34 -1.60
N GLN A 174 6.67 10.76 -1.72
CA GLN A 174 7.54 10.98 -2.87
C GLN A 174 6.86 10.58 -4.18
N LYS A 175 6.23 9.40 -4.24
CA LYS A 175 5.55 8.90 -5.45
C LYS A 175 4.40 9.82 -5.87
N VAL A 176 3.64 10.29 -4.88
CA VAL A 176 2.53 11.23 -5.11
C VAL A 176 3.07 12.56 -5.63
N PHE A 177 4.09 13.15 -4.99
CA PHE A 177 4.68 14.41 -5.43
C PHE A 177 5.33 14.34 -6.80
N GLU A 178 5.95 13.22 -7.18
CA GLU A 178 6.45 13.03 -8.54
C GLU A 178 5.35 13.10 -9.60
N VAL A 179 4.18 12.48 -9.35
CA VAL A 179 3.02 12.60 -10.25
C VAL A 179 2.54 14.06 -10.31
N ILE A 180 2.45 14.73 -9.17
CA ILE A 180 1.98 16.12 -9.07
C ILE A 180 2.91 17.07 -9.82
N HIS A 181 4.23 16.92 -9.66
CA HIS A 181 5.22 17.74 -10.36
C HIS A 181 5.07 17.62 -11.88
N ARG A 182 4.83 16.41 -12.40
CA ARG A 182 4.52 16.22 -13.83
C ARG A 182 3.25 16.94 -14.24
N ILE A 183 2.18 16.83 -13.45
CA ILE A 183 0.90 17.48 -13.73
C ILE A 183 1.04 19.01 -13.73
N HIS A 184 1.78 19.59 -12.78
CA HIS A 184 2.10 21.01 -12.77
C HIS A 184 2.93 21.41 -14.00
N GLY A 185 3.91 20.59 -14.40
CA GLY A 185 4.70 20.80 -15.61
C GLY A 185 3.88 20.82 -16.91
N LEU A 186 2.70 20.17 -16.92
CA LEU A 186 1.74 20.22 -18.02
C LEU A 186 0.83 21.47 -17.97
N GLY A 187 0.95 22.30 -16.93
CA GLY A 187 0.15 23.52 -16.75
C GLY A 187 -1.26 23.29 -16.19
N ALA A 188 -1.52 22.13 -15.57
CA ALA A 188 -2.78 21.82 -14.91
C ALA A 188 -2.80 22.26 -13.44
N GLU A 189 -3.99 22.61 -12.94
CA GLU A 189 -4.25 22.99 -11.54
C GLU A 189 -4.44 21.72 -10.70
N VAL A 190 -3.67 21.52 -9.63
CA VAL A 190 -3.84 20.40 -8.70
C VAL A 190 -4.33 20.90 -7.35
N ASN A 191 -5.47 20.39 -6.89
CA ASN A 191 -6.07 20.75 -5.62
C ASN A 191 -6.03 19.57 -4.64
N PHE A 192 -5.39 19.77 -3.49
CA PHE A 192 -5.40 18.86 -2.34
C PHE A 192 -6.50 19.22 -1.35
N SER A 193 -6.95 18.25 -0.56
CA SER A 193 -7.84 18.55 0.55
C SER A 193 -7.16 19.48 1.56
N ASN A 194 -7.82 20.61 1.84
CA ASN A 194 -7.49 21.53 2.92
C ASN A 194 -8.77 21.97 3.65
N ILE A 195 -8.64 22.86 4.63
CA ILE A 195 -9.77 23.30 5.45
C ILE A 195 -10.85 24.04 4.65
N GLU A 196 -10.47 24.68 3.54
CA GLU A 196 -11.36 25.51 2.70
C GLU A 196 -12.09 24.67 1.64
N ASN A 197 -11.40 23.75 0.98
CA ASN A 197 -11.93 22.96 -0.13
C ASN A 197 -12.39 21.55 0.27
N LYS A 198 -12.02 21.03 1.44
CA LYS A 198 -12.54 19.77 2.02
C LYS A 198 -12.65 18.60 1.02
N LEU A 199 -11.67 18.44 0.11
CA LEU A 199 -11.72 17.40 -0.95
C LEU A 199 -11.61 15.96 -0.44
N HIS A 200 -11.23 15.79 0.82
CA HIS A 200 -11.15 14.52 1.51
C HIS A 200 -11.52 14.71 2.97
N VAL A 201 -12.33 13.78 3.47
CA VAL A 201 -12.62 13.58 4.89
C VAL A 201 -12.17 12.16 5.23
N SER A 202 -11.48 12.00 6.36
CA SER A 202 -11.00 10.68 6.79
C SER A 202 -12.17 9.74 7.12
N GLY A 203 -11.99 8.44 6.90
CA GLY A 203 -12.94 7.40 7.30
C GLY A 203 -12.86 7.00 8.77
N HIS A 204 -11.82 7.44 9.49
CA HIS A 204 -11.49 7.00 10.84
C HIS A 204 -11.93 8.03 11.89
N SER A 205 -12.31 7.54 13.08
CA SER A 205 -12.76 8.40 14.18
C SER A 205 -11.62 9.23 14.76
N ASN A 206 -11.83 10.53 14.96
CA ASN A 206 -10.87 11.43 15.60
C ASN A 206 -10.82 11.24 17.14
N ASN A 207 -9.94 11.98 17.82
CA ASN A 207 -9.74 11.90 19.27
C ASN A 207 -11.05 11.98 20.08
N SER A 208 -11.89 12.99 19.79
CA SER A 208 -13.16 13.21 20.49
C SER A 208 -14.19 12.11 20.21
N GLU A 209 -14.22 11.60 18.98
CA GLU A 209 -15.09 10.50 18.55
C GLU A 209 -14.70 9.18 19.21
N LEU A 210 -13.40 8.90 19.33
CA LEU A 210 -12.89 7.72 20.05
C LEU A 210 -13.22 7.80 21.54
N GLY A 211 -13.08 8.98 22.16
CA GLY A 211 -13.55 9.22 23.53
C GLY A 211 -15.06 8.95 23.69
N ASN A 212 -15.89 9.31 22.71
CA ASN A 212 -17.32 8.99 22.72
C ASN A 212 -17.56 7.48 22.69
N VAL A 213 -16.81 6.71 21.90
CA VAL A 213 -16.91 5.24 21.88
C VAL A 213 -16.65 4.67 23.27
N ILE A 214 -15.56 5.11 23.90
CA ILE A 214 -15.14 4.63 25.23
C ILE A 214 -16.20 4.95 26.28
N ARG A 215 -16.73 6.19 26.29
CA ARG A 215 -17.81 6.59 27.22
C ARG A 215 -19.12 5.84 26.97
N SER A 216 -19.40 5.50 25.72
CA SER A 216 -20.64 4.81 25.34
C SER A 216 -20.62 3.33 25.72
N LEU A 217 -19.48 2.66 25.51
CA LEU A 217 -19.34 1.22 25.73
C LEU A 217 -18.79 0.85 27.11
N LYS A 218 -18.10 1.79 27.78
CA LYS A 218 -17.47 1.63 29.10
C LYS A 218 -16.69 0.29 29.22
N PRO A 219 -15.71 0.04 28.34
CA PRO A 219 -15.02 -1.24 28.31
C PRO A 219 -14.22 -1.50 29.59
N LYS A 220 -14.19 -2.75 30.06
CA LYS A 220 -13.28 -3.17 31.13
C LYS A 220 -11.83 -3.06 30.67
N TYR A 221 -11.52 -3.55 29.46
CA TYR A 221 -10.20 -3.47 28.83
C TYR A 221 -10.24 -2.75 27.47
N LEU A 222 -9.26 -1.89 27.21
CA LEU A 222 -9.06 -1.24 25.92
C LEU A 222 -7.78 -1.76 25.26
N ILE A 223 -7.91 -2.19 24.01
CA ILE A 223 -6.79 -2.59 23.17
C ILE A 223 -6.82 -1.71 21.93
N PRO A 224 -6.00 -0.64 21.87
CA PRO A 224 -5.82 0.13 20.65
C PRO A 224 -5.28 -0.77 19.52
N ILE A 225 -5.93 -0.73 18.36
CA ILE A 225 -5.52 -1.44 17.15
C ILE A 225 -5.52 -0.49 15.95
N HIS A 226 -5.01 -0.96 14.81
CA HIS A 226 -5.02 -0.25 13.53
C HIS A 226 -4.41 1.17 13.62
N GLY A 227 -3.08 1.24 13.67
CA GLY A 227 -2.30 2.47 13.70
C GLY A 227 -0.81 2.19 13.91
N ASN A 228 0.03 3.21 13.73
CA ASN A 228 1.43 3.13 14.16
C ASN A 228 1.54 3.25 15.70
N PHE A 229 2.71 3.00 16.27
CA PHE A 229 2.91 3.02 17.73
C PHE A 229 2.45 4.35 18.37
N GLU A 230 2.70 5.49 17.73
CA GLU A 230 2.28 6.81 18.22
C GLU A 230 0.76 6.95 18.29
N MET A 231 0.06 6.48 17.26
CA MET A 231 -1.41 6.43 17.21
C MET A 231 -1.98 5.53 18.32
N LEU A 232 -1.41 4.34 18.51
CA LEU A 232 -1.84 3.40 19.57
C LEU A 232 -1.64 4.02 20.96
N LYS A 233 -0.49 4.68 21.18
CA LYS A 233 -0.19 5.38 22.42
C LYS A 233 -1.14 6.56 22.66
N ALA A 234 -1.42 7.36 21.63
CA ALA A 234 -2.40 8.44 21.73
C ALA A 234 -3.79 7.92 22.10
N HIS A 235 -4.22 6.79 21.54
CA HIS A 235 -5.49 6.17 21.89
C HIS A 235 -5.52 5.66 23.35
N LYS A 236 -4.39 5.15 23.86
CA LYS A 236 -4.25 4.84 25.28
C LYS A 236 -4.48 6.08 26.16
N GLU A 237 -3.92 7.24 25.79
CA GLU A 237 -4.16 8.49 26.52
C GLU A 237 -5.64 8.92 26.47
N ILE A 238 -6.33 8.69 25.34
CA ILE A 238 -7.78 8.88 25.25
C ILE A 238 -8.49 7.96 26.25
N GLY A 239 -8.12 6.69 26.35
CA GLY A 239 -8.67 5.77 27.35
C GLY A 239 -8.49 6.24 28.79
N LEU A 240 -7.27 6.66 29.14
CA LEU A 240 -6.96 7.20 30.47
C LEU A 240 -7.81 8.43 30.82
N SER A 241 -7.88 9.39 29.89
CA SER A 241 -8.68 10.62 30.07
C SER A 241 -10.19 10.36 30.19
N ASN A 242 -10.65 9.18 29.76
CA ASN A 242 -12.04 8.74 29.87
C ASN A 242 -12.29 7.78 31.04
N GLY A 243 -11.35 7.69 31.98
CA GLY A 243 -11.53 6.98 33.25
C GLY A 243 -11.19 5.49 33.23
N LEU A 244 -10.58 4.99 32.14
CA LEU A 244 -10.02 3.64 32.14
C LEU A 244 -8.74 3.61 32.99
N LYS A 245 -8.55 2.54 33.76
CA LYS A 245 -7.33 2.35 34.54
C LYS A 245 -6.16 1.98 33.64
N LYS A 246 -4.94 2.43 33.98
CA LYS A 246 -3.74 2.20 33.17
C LYS A 246 -3.45 0.73 32.95
N GLU A 247 -3.65 -0.09 33.97
CA GLU A 247 -3.50 -1.55 33.95
C GLU A 247 -4.52 -2.26 33.05
N ASN A 248 -5.59 -1.58 32.64
CA ASN A 248 -6.62 -2.11 31.77
C ASN A 248 -6.46 -1.71 30.29
N ILE A 249 -5.36 -1.03 29.93
CA ILE A 249 -5.12 -0.58 28.56
C ILE A 249 -3.84 -1.21 28.01
N PHE A 250 -3.99 -2.01 26.95
CA PHE A 250 -2.90 -2.79 26.37
C PHE A 250 -2.53 -2.26 24.99
N VAL A 251 -1.36 -1.65 24.87
CA VAL A 251 -0.76 -1.29 23.58
C VAL A 251 0.16 -2.44 23.17
N LEU A 252 -0.27 -3.21 22.18
CA LEU A 252 0.38 -4.44 21.75
C LEU A 252 1.11 -4.24 20.41
N SER A 253 2.15 -5.04 20.19
CA SER A 253 2.82 -5.23 18.91
C SER A 253 2.24 -6.44 18.17
N ASN A 254 2.48 -6.51 16.86
CA ASN A 254 2.11 -7.70 16.09
C ASN A 254 2.87 -8.92 16.62
N GLY A 255 2.14 -9.96 17.02
CA GLY A 255 2.70 -11.18 17.60
C GLY A 255 2.72 -11.22 19.13
N ASP A 256 2.30 -10.15 19.82
CA ASP A 256 2.12 -10.18 21.28
C ASP A 256 0.90 -11.04 21.64
N ASN A 257 1.04 -11.82 22.72
CA ASN A 257 -0.06 -12.62 23.28
C ASN A 257 -0.68 -11.88 24.47
N LEU A 258 -2.01 -11.74 24.46
CA LEU A 258 -2.78 -11.19 25.58
C LEU A 258 -3.77 -12.25 26.09
N GLU A 259 -3.52 -12.78 27.28
CA GLU A 259 -4.42 -13.70 27.96
C GLU A 259 -5.47 -12.90 28.73
N ILE A 260 -6.76 -13.19 28.50
CA ILE A 260 -7.88 -12.53 29.17
C ILE A 260 -8.76 -13.59 29.85
N THR A 261 -8.88 -13.50 31.17
CA THR A 261 -9.73 -14.36 31.99
C THR A 261 -10.88 -13.55 32.60
N SER A 262 -11.80 -14.22 33.31
CA SER A 262 -12.87 -13.56 34.06
C SER A 262 -12.35 -12.59 35.14
N ARG A 263 -11.11 -12.79 35.61
CA ARG A 263 -10.49 -12.01 36.69
C ARG A 263 -9.58 -10.92 36.14
N GLU A 264 -8.61 -11.31 35.30
CA GLU A 264 -7.50 -10.45 34.88
C GLU A 264 -7.22 -10.52 33.38
N ALA A 265 -6.43 -9.56 32.88
CA ALA A 265 -5.83 -9.61 31.56
C ALA A 265 -4.31 -9.36 31.71
N LYS A 266 -3.49 -10.19 31.08
CA LYS A 266 -2.02 -10.09 31.17
C LYS A 266 -1.36 -10.41 29.83
N ILE A 267 -0.28 -9.71 29.54
CA ILE A 267 0.59 -10.06 28.42
C ILE A 267 1.36 -11.32 28.82
N THR A 268 1.35 -12.34 27.98
CA THR A 268 2.09 -13.58 28.18
C THR A 268 3.30 -13.63 27.25
N ASP A 269 4.24 -14.52 27.55
CA ASP A 269 5.42 -14.68 26.71
C ASP A 269 5.03 -15.05 25.27
N HIS A 270 5.87 -14.63 24.33
CA HIS A 270 5.78 -15.07 22.94
C HIS A 270 6.06 -16.58 22.90
N GLU A 271 5.02 -17.39 22.68
CA GLU A 271 5.28 -18.64 21.97
C GLU A 271 5.63 -18.25 20.53
N ASN A 272 6.76 -18.76 20.03
CA ASN A 272 7.11 -18.59 18.62
C ASN A 272 6.01 -19.22 17.78
N ILE A 273 5.02 -18.43 17.38
CA ILE A 273 4.13 -18.79 16.29
C ILE A 273 5.02 -18.68 15.05
N ILE A 274 5.57 -19.82 14.64
CA ILE A 274 6.09 -19.99 13.29
C ILE A 274 4.86 -19.88 12.40
N ASP A 275 4.53 -18.65 12.01
CA ASP A 275 3.48 -18.39 11.04
C ASP A 275 4.07 -18.76 9.68
N GLU A 276 4.16 -20.06 9.42
CA GLU A 276 4.37 -20.58 8.08
C GLU A 276 3.05 -20.39 7.32
N VAL A 277 2.73 -19.13 7.02
CA VAL A 277 1.75 -18.84 5.98
C VAL A 277 2.40 -19.26 4.67
N VAL A 278 2.22 -20.53 4.32
CA VAL A 278 2.34 -20.99 2.93
C VAL A 278 1.19 -20.32 2.18
N LEU A 279 1.37 -19.04 1.86
CA LEU A 279 0.64 -18.43 0.76
C LEU A 279 0.99 -19.28 -0.45
N ARG A 280 0.03 -20.10 -0.90
CA ARG A 280 0.05 -20.68 -2.24
C ARG A 280 0.46 -19.54 -3.18
N ASP A 281 1.61 -19.71 -3.83
CA ASP A 281 2.26 -18.79 -4.77
C ASP A 281 3.00 -17.58 -4.18
N ASN A 282 3.84 -17.81 -3.16
CA ASN A 282 4.89 -16.85 -2.77
C ASN A 282 6.03 -16.76 -3.82
N PHE A 283 5.85 -15.91 -4.83
CA PHE A 283 6.97 -15.22 -5.51
C PHE A 283 7.72 -14.25 -4.57
N ALA A 284 7.22 -14.07 -3.33
CA ALA A 284 7.69 -13.12 -2.34
C ALA A 284 8.74 -13.67 -1.35
N MET A 285 9.30 -14.86 -1.59
CA MET A 285 10.46 -15.41 -0.86
C MET A 285 11.79 -14.67 -1.14
N ASN A 286 11.71 -13.42 -1.61
CA ASN A 286 12.83 -12.49 -1.81
C ASN A 286 12.67 -11.18 -1.01
N SER A 287 11.64 -11.04 -0.18
CA SER A 287 11.34 -9.77 0.48
C SER A 287 12.25 -9.46 1.68
N GLU A 288 12.86 -10.46 2.33
CA GLU A 288 13.96 -10.23 3.30
C GLU A 288 15.33 -10.05 2.65
N LYS A 289 15.47 -10.31 1.35
CA LYS A 289 16.67 -9.97 0.56
C LYS A 289 16.59 -8.59 -0.10
N LYS A 290 15.75 -7.68 0.39
CA LYS A 290 15.79 -6.25 0.03
C LYS A 290 16.62 -5.47 1.03
N SER A 291 17.93 -5.68 0.98
CA SER A 291 18.87 -4.56 1.18
C SER A 291 19.41 -4.20 -0.21
N ASN A 292 19.51 -2.91 -0.53
CA ASN A 292 20.04 -2.38 -1.80
C ASN A 292 21.36 -3.04 -2.26
N ILE A 293 22.09 -3.66 -1.32
CA ILE A 293 23.24 -4.52 -1.53
C ILE A 293 23.06 -5.52 -2.68
N TYR A 294 21.90 -6.19 -2.79
CA TYR A 294 21.70 -7.28 -3.76
C TYR A 294 21.06 -6.87 -5.09
N ASN A 295 20.58 -5.63 -5.22
CA ASN A 295 20.03 -5.14 -6.49
C ASN A 295 21.13 -4.70 -7.46
N GLU A 296 22.32 -4.35 -6.97
CA GLU A 296 23.46 -3.95 -7.80
C GLU A 296 24.61 -4.97 -7.79
N ASN A 297 24.86 -5.67 -6.67
CA ASN A 297 25.97 -6.61 -6.54
C ASN A 297 25.52 -8.07 -6.77
N ILE A 298 25.14 -8.38 -8.02
CA ILE A 298 24.84 -9.75 -8.45
C ILE A 298 25.98 -10.25 -9.31
N LEU A 299 26.59 -11.37 -8.92
CA LEU A 299 27.60 -12.06 -9.69
C LEU A 299 27.04 -13.40 -10.18
N SER A 300 26.90 -13.56 -11.49
CA SER A 300 26.58 -14.84 -12.12
C SER A 300 27.86 -15.50 -12.58
N VAL A 301 28.08 -16.74 -12.15
CA VAL A 301 29.24 -17.56 -12.47
C VAL A 301 28.75 -18.82 -13.18
N ILE A 302 29.10 -18.95 -14.45
CA ILE A 302 28.77 -20.12 -15.26
C ILE A 302 30.06 -20.87 -15.54
N ILE A 303 30.12 -22.12 -15.11
CA ILE A 303 31.27 -22.99 -15.29
C ILE A 303 30.82 -24.17 -16.15
N LYS A 304 31.38 -24.27 -17.35
CA LYS A 304 31.17 -25.44 -18.20
C LYS A 304 32.34 -26.38 -18.08
N ILE A 305 32.06 -27.65 -17.84
CA ILE A 305 33.04 -28.70 -17.61
C ILE A 305 32.84 -29.74 -18.68
N LYS A 306 33.89 -30.07 -19.45
CA LYS A 306 33.85 -31.21 -20.38
C LYS A 306 34.34 -32.48 -19.69
N GLU A 307 35.42 -32.39 -18.92
CA GLU A 307 35.93 -33.49 -18.10
C GLU A 307 36.35 -32.92 -16.73
N ILE A 308 35.87 -33.52 -15.63
CA ILE A 308 36.10 -33.02 -14.26
C ILE A 308 37.61 -32.99 -13.91
N GLN A 309 38.40 -33.89 -14.51
CA GLN A 309 39.83 -34.08 -14.23
C GLN A 309 40.77 -33.21 -15.07
N ASP A 310 40.29 -32.52 -16.12
CA ASP A 310 41.14 -31.68 -16.98
C ASP A 310 40.84 -30.18 -16.77
N LYS A 311 41.78 -29.48 -16.13
CA LYS A 311 41.73 -28.02 -15.92
C LYS A 311 41.64 -27.23 -17.22
N ASN A 312 42.17 -27.75 -18.33
CA ASN A 312 42.14 -27.09 -19.63
C ASN A 312 40.79 -27.23 -20.35
N SER A 313 39.85 -27.98 -19.76
CA SER A 313 38.55 -28.28 -20.35
C SER A 313 37.42 -27.37 -19.85
N ILE A 314 37.73 -26.38 -18.99
CA ILE A 314 36.77 -25.51 -18.30
C ILE A 314 36.55 -24.18 -19.05
N ASP A 315 35.30 -23.89 -19.42
CA ASP A 315 34.89 -22.58 -19.97
C ASP A 315 34.12 -21.79 -18.89
N ILE A 316 34.69 -20.69 -18.41
CA ILE A 316 34.12 -19.85 -17.36
C ILE A 316 33.53 -18.59 -17.97
N LYS A 317 32.26 -18.31 -17.66
CA LYS A 317 31.61 -17.02 -17.96
C LYS A 317 31.15 -16.34 -16.69
N LEU A 318 31.65 -15.12 -16.47
CA LEU A 318 31.34 -14.29 -15.32
C LEU A 318 30.54 -13.07 -15.77
N PHE A 319 29.45 -12.77 -15.06
CA PHE A 319 28.65 -11.58 -15.26
C PHE A 319 28.41 -10.89 -13.93
N ASP A 320 28.97 -9.69 -13.77
CA ASP A 320 28.72 -8.85 -12.60
C ASP A 320 27.81 -7.68 -12.99
N LYS A 321 26.64 -7.60 -12.36
CA LYS A 321 25.68 -6.51 -12.61
C LYS A 321 26.24 -5.13 -12.22
N SER A 322 27.19 -5.07 -11.30
CA SER A 322 27.87 -3.83 -10.90
C SER A 322 29.02 -3.43 -11.82
N ASN A 323 29.33 -4.24 -12.86
CA ASN A 323 30.45 -4.05 -13.78
C ASN A 323 31.84 -3.90 -13.10
N ASN A 324 32.06 -4.54 -11.95
CA ASN A 324 33.32 -4.45 -11.25
C ASN A 324 34.36 -5.44 -11.82
N ILE A 325 35.14 -4.96 -12.79
CA ILE A 325 36.17 -5.74 -13.51
C ILE A 325 37.19 -6.38 -12.54
N LYS A 326 37.52 -5.72 -11.42
CA LYS A 326 38.46 -6.27 -10.44
C LYS A 326 37.92 -7.53 -9.77
N ILE A 327 36.62 -7.58 -9.47
CA ILE A 327 35.98 -8.76 -8.89
C ILE A 327 35.91 -9.89 -9.91
N ILE A 328 35.59 -9.57 -11.16
CA ILE A 328 35.56 -10.56 -12.25
C ILE A 328 36.94 -11.23 -12.39
N ASN A 329 38.02 -10.45 -12.46
CA ASN A 329 39.38 -10.99 -12.61
C ASN A 329 39.80 -11.82 -11.40
N GLU A 330 39.48 -11.36 -10.18
CA GLU A 330 39.82 -12.06 -8.96
C GLU A 330 39.08 -13.40 -8.82
N VAL A 331 37.79 -13.41 -9.16
CA VAL A 331 36.99 -14.63 -9.18
C VAL A 331 37.51 -15.57 -10.27
N ASN A 332 37.83 -15.08 -11.46
CA ASN A 332 38.39 -15.92 -12.53
C ASN A 332 39.71 -16.57 -12.10
N ASN A 333 40.61 -15.80 -11.50
CA ASN A 333 41.87 -16.32 -10.98
C ASN A 333 41.66 -17.33 -9.85
N PHE A 334 40.70 -17.07 -8.95
CA PHE A 334 40.36 -18.00 -7.88
C PHE A 334 39.90 -19.36 -8.42
N ILE A 335 39.04 -19.36 -9.44
CA ILE A 335 38.51 -20.58 -10.05
C ILE A 335 39.60 -21.33 -10.81
N LEU A 336 40.49 -20.63 -11.53
CA LEU A 336 41.59 -21.26 -12.28
C LEU A 336 42.70 -21.82 -11.38
N ASN A 337 42.94 -21.18 -10.22
CA ASN A 337 44.03 -21.56 -9.31
C ASN A 337 43.65 -22.67 -8.32
N HIS A 338 42.39 -22.80 -7.94
CA HIS A 338 41.94 -23.97 -7.17
C HIS A 338 41.84 -25.18 -8.09
N SER A 339 42.33 -26.34 -7.65
CA SER A 339 42.10 -27.56 -8.44
C SER A 339 40.62 -27.94 -8.39
N MET A 340 40.07 -28.45 -9.50
CA MET A 340 38.69 -28.93 -9.47
C MET A 340 38.55 -30.09 -8.50
N ASP A 341 39.58 -30.90 -8.30
CA ASP A 341 39.60 -31.96 -7.28
C ASP A 341 39.50 -31.42 -5.83
N GLU A 342 39.92 -30.18 -5.56
CA GLU A 342 39.70 -29.51 -4.26
C GLU A 342 38.29 -28.93 -4.12
N ILE A 343 37.59 -28.70 -5.23
CA ILE A 343 36.23 -28.12 -5.27
C ILE A 343 35.16 -29.21 -5.38
N PHE A 344 35.49 -30.32 -6.02
CA PHE A 344 34.64 -31.44 -6.35
C PHE A 344 35.14 -32.66 -5.59
N ASN A 345 34.54 -32.94 -4.43
CA ASN A 345 34.70 -34.26 -3.83
C ASN A 345 33.83 -35.23 -4.64
N THR A 346 34.43 -36.26 -5.24
CA THR A 346 33.76 -37.14 -6.22
C THR A 346 32.57 -37.94 -5.65
N ASP A 347 32.41 -37.95 -4.32
CA ASP A 347 31.31 -38.60 -3.61
C ASP A 347 30.13 -37.64 -3.28
N GLU A 348 30.25 -36.34 -3.56
CA GLU A 348 29.23 -35.33 -3.26
C GLU A 348 28.34 -35.00 -4.48
N GLY A 349 27.04 -34.88 -4.26
CA GLY A 349 26.10 -34.45 -5.30
C GLY A 349 26.22 -32.97 -5.66
N TRP A 350 25.84 -32.60 -6.90
CA TRP A 350 25.90 -31.23 -7.46
C TRP A 350 25.34 -30.12 -6.56
N SER A 351 24.34 -30.43 -5.72
CA SER A 351 23.76 -29.47 -4.78
C SER A 351 24.74 -29.04 -3.69
N GLU A 352 25.51 -29.97 -3.14
CA GLU A 352 26.47 -29.69 -2.06
C GLU A 352 27.70 -28.98 -2.61
N ILE A 353 28.21 -29.41 -3.77
CA ILE A 353 29.27 -28.74 -4.52
C ILE A 353 28.90 -27.26 -4.78
N THR A 354 27.69 -27.01 -5.30
CA THR A 354 27.23 -25.64 -5.61
C THR A 354 27.17 -24.78 -4.35
N LYS A 355 26.73 -25.35 -3.23
CA LYS A 355 26.62 -24.65 -1.94
C LYS A 355 27.98 -24.32 -1.34
N GLN A 356 28.90 -25.29 -1.30
CA GLN A 356 30.25 -25.09 -0.78
C GLN A 356 31.01 -24.07 -1.62
N PHE A 357 30.96 -24.20 -2.95
CA PHE A 357 31.62 -23.29 -3.85
C PHE A 357 31.05 -21.87 -3.79
N SER A 358 29.72 -21.73 -3.70
CA SER A 358 29.08 -20.42 -3.48
C SER A 358 29.55 -19.75 -2.20
N LYS A 359 29.74 -20.53 -1.12
CA LYS A 359 30.20 -20.03 0.17
C LYS A 359 31.66 -19.54 0.09
N ASN A 360 32.51 -20.29 -0.61
CA ASN A 360 33.93 -19.92 -0.79
C ASN A 360 34.09 -18.65 -1.61
N LEU A 361 33.37 -18.53 -2.74
CA LEU A 361 33.37 -17.31 -3.54
C LEU A 361 32.80 -16.11 -2.76
N TYR A 362 31.74 -16.31 -1.98
CA TYR A 362 31.17 -15.24 -1.16
C TYR A 362 32.19 -14.74 -0.13
N LYS A 363 32.89 -15.67 0.54
CA LYS A 363 33.92 -15.35 1.52
C LYS A 363 35.08 -14.59 0.88
N LEU A 364 35.59 -15.05 -0.27
CA LEU A 364 36.65 -14.36 -1.03
C LEU A 364 36.27 -12.90 -1.32
N ILE A 365 35.08 -12.68 -1.87
CA ILE A 365 34.62 -11.34 -2.27
C ILE A 365 34.43 -10.45 -1.04
N LEU A 366 33.84 -11.00 0.03
CA LEU A 366 33.64 -10.27 1.27
C LEU A 366 34.98 -9.90 1.93
N ASP A 367 35.95 -10.81 1.95
CA ASP A 367 37.24 -10.59 2.61
C ASP A 367 38.08 -9.56 1.86
N LYS A 368 38.20 -9.68 0.54
CA LYS A 368 39.04 -8.81 -0.31
C LYS A 368 38.41 -7.46 -0.62
N PHE A 369 37.10 -7.41 -0.87
CA PHE A 369 36.43 -6.21 -1.36
C PHE A 369 35.50 -5.57 -0.33
N LYS A 370 35.30 -6.20 0.84
CA LYS A 370 34.37 -5.75 1.89
C LYS A 370 32.95 -5.50 1.37
N LYS A 371 32.56 -6.21 0.30
CA LYS A 371 31.26 -6.11 -0.36
C LYS A 371 30.52 -7.43 -0.26
N LYS A 372 29.21 -7.34 -0.01
CA LYS A 372 28.30 -8.50 -0.02
C LYS A 372 27.71 -8.65 -1.43
N TYR A 373 27.88 -9.82 -2.03
CA TYR A 373 27.34 -10.15 -3.35
C TYR A 373 26.27 -11.25 -3.25
N LEU A 374 25.27 -11.21 -4.13
CA LEU A 374 24.45 -12.38 -4.43
C LEU A 374 25.16 -13.17 -5.52
N ILE A 375 25.61 -14.38 -5.20
CA ILE A 375 26.30 -15.26 -6.15
C ILE A 375 25.29 -16.24 -6.72
N LYS A 376 25.19 -16.27 -8.06
CA LYS A 376 24.40 -17.24 -8.81
C LYS A 376 25.36 -18.16 -9.56
N LEU A 377 25.39 -19.42 -9.17
CA LEU A 377 26.26 -20.42 -9.77
C LEU A 377 25.49 -21.36 -10.67
N LEU A 378 26.06 -21.64 -11.84
CA LEU A 378 25.56 -22.63 -12.77
C LEU A 378 26.73 -23.49 -13.25
N PHE A 379 26.68 -24.77 -12.91
CA PHE A 379 27.57 -25.78 -13.48
C PHE A 379 26.87 -26.44 -14.66
N ILE A 380 27.60 -26.59 -15.76
CA ILE A 380 27.14 -27.30 -16.96
C ILE A 380 28.18 -28.37 -17.27
N GLU A 381 27.89 -29.60 -16.87
CA GLU A 381 28.61 -30.78 -17.35
C GLU A 381 28.13 -31.10 -18.77
N LYS A 382 29.05 -31.40 -19.67
CA LYS A 382 28.79 -31.47 -21.11
C LYS A 382 28.94 -32.86 -21.70
#